data_AF-A0A1Y3B2C8-F1
#
_entry.id   AF-A0A1Y3B2C8-F1
#
_cell.length_a   1.000
_cell.length_b   1.000
_cell.length_c   1.000
_cell.angle_alpha   90.00
_cell.angle_beta   90.00
_cell.angle_gamma   90.00
#
_symmetry.space_group_name_H-M   'P 1'
#
loop_
_entity.id
_entity.type
_entity.pdbx_description
1 polymer ?
#
loop_
_entity_poly.entity_id
_entity_poly.type
_entity_poly.pdbx_seq_one_letter_code
_entity_poly.pdbx_strand_id
1 'polypeptide(L)'
;MATDSPKNPLHKKVEKILNCEIDSDTLNALKNVSELVNDNTLITRRNLRAKIETQSLAINEQFAEQFNNVYRKFQQLNDYITFIDSSCQMMMAKIDELKCQTSDFVQQANQIQTELQQLDSNEKTLNEFLANFFLTNDELAIITGNDGGGKIDEKFFAIINKIRSNYEKAKTLLASNQLITGFEIMDS
;
A
#
# COMPACT_ATOMS: atom_id res chain seq x y z
N MET A 1 -81.80 -48.94 -34.09
CA MET A 1 -81.78 -49.94 -32.99
C MET A 1 -80.49 -50.74 -33.09
N ALA A 2 -79.93 -51.07 -31.93
CA ALA A 2 -78.56 -51.46 -31.64
C ALA A 2 -78.02 -52.68 -32.41
N THR A 3 -76.70 -52.70 -32.62
CA THR A 3 -75.83 -53.83 -32.22
C THR A 3 -74.46 -53.29 -31.79
N ASP A 4 -74.40 -52.73 -30.58
CA ASP A 4 -73.12 -52.53 -29.88
C ASP A 4 -72.58 -53.91 -29.50
N SER A 5 -71.81 -54.49 -30.42
CA SER A 5 -71.04 -55.71 -30.15
C SER A 5 -70.00 -55.36 -29.06
N PRO A 6 -69.82 -56.20 -28.02
CA PRO A 6 -68.95 -55.86 -26.91
C PRO A 6 -67.52 -55.72 -27.44
N LYS A 7 -67.06 -54.47 -27.63
CA LYS A 7 -65.69 -54.16 -28.09
C LYS A 7 -64.73 -54.95 -27.20
N ASN A 8 -64.13 -55.97 -27.81
CA ASN A 8 -63.29 -56.95 -27.13
C ASN A 8 -62.29 -56.20 -26.23
N PRO A 9 -62.26 -56.47 -24.91
CA PRO A 9 -61.37 -55.74 -24.00
C PRO A 9 -59.89 -55.86 -24.40
N LEU A 10 -59.52 -56.90 -25.15
CA LEU A 10 -58.20 -57.04 -25.76
C LEU A 10 -57.98 -56.01 -26.88
N HIS A 11 -58.97 -55.75 -27.73
CA HIS A 11 -58.87 -54.73 -28.77
C HIS A 11 -58.63 -53.35 -28.17
N LYS A 12 -59.36 -52.98 -27.11
CA LYS A 12 -59.14 -51.70 -26.40
C LYS A 12 -57.74 -51.62 -25.77
N LYS A 13 -57.21 -52.74 -25.27
CA LYS A 13 -55.84 -52.79 -24.72
C LYS A 13 -54.78 -52.67 -25.82
N VAL A 14 -54.96 -53.36 -26.95
CA VAL A 14 -54.05 -53.29 -28.10
C VAL A 14 -54.04 -51.89 -28.69
N GLU A 15 -55.21 -51.28 -28.87
CA GLU A 15 -55.35 -49.90 -29.37
C GLU A 15 -54.68 -48.89 -28.41
N LYS A 16 -54.81 -49.10 -27.09
CA LYS A 16 -54.12 -48.27 -26.09
C LYS A 16 -52.60 -48.45 -26.09
N ILE A 17 -52.10 -49.65 -26.39
CA ILE A 17 -50.65 -49.91 -26.50
C ILE A 17 -50.10 -49.33 -27.81
N LEU A 18 -50.84 -49.45 -28.92
CA LEU A 18 -50.44 -48.88 -30.22
C LEU A 18 -50.40 -47.36 -30.19
N ASN A 19 -51.35 -46.73 -29.48
CA ASN A 19 -51.41 -45.29 -29.32
C ASN A 19 -50.48 -44.77 -28.21
N CYS A 20 -49.67 -45.63 -27.60
CA CYS A 20 -48.68 -45.19 -26.63
C CYS A 20 -47.48 -44.62 -27.41
N GLU A 21 -47.45 -43.29 -27.55
CA GLU A 21 -46.29 -42.59 -28.07
C GLU A 21 -45.14 -42.74 -27.06
N ILE A 22 -44.12 -43.51 -27.44
CA ILE A 22 -42.92 -43.73 -26.65
C ILE A 22 -41.83 -42.86 -27.27
N ASP A 23 -41.19 -42.04 -26.45
CA ASP A 23 -40.08 -41.17 -26.88
C ASP A 23 -38.86 -42.01 -27.32
N SER A 24 -38.06 -41.46 -28.23
CA SER A 24 -36.87 -42.11 -28.80
C SER A 24 -35.90 -42.57 -27.72
N ASP A 25 -35.71 -41.76 -26.68
CA ASP A 25 -34.81 -42.07 -25.56
C ASP A 25 -35.33 -43.24 -24.73
N THR A 26 -36.64 -43.29 -24.49
CA THR A 26 -37.26 -44.44 -23.82
C THR A 26 -37.20 -45.71 -24.66
N LEU A 27 -37.33 -45.62 -25.99
CA LEU A 27 -37.14 -46.75 -26.90
C LEU A 27 -35.70 -47.27 -26.88
N ASN A 28 -34.72 -46.38 -26.91
CA ASN A 28 -33.30 -46.75 -26.83
C ASN A 28 -32.96 -47.37 -25.47
N ALA A 29 -33.48 -46.82 -24.36
CA ALA A 29 -33.30 -47.41 -23.04
C ALA A 29 -33.93 -48.82 -22.95
N LEU A 30 -35.15 -49.00 -23.47
CA LEU A 30 -35.82 -50.30 -23.53
C LEU A 30 -35.08 -51.30 -24.42
N LYS A 31 -34.51 -50.86 -25.54
CA LYS A 31 -33.68 -51.69 -26.42
C LYS A 31 -32.42 -52.17 -25.72
N ASN A 32 -31.70 -51.28 -25.05
CA ASN A 32 -30.53 -51.65 -24.25
C ASN A 32 -30.89 -52.64 -23.12
N VAL A 33 -32.03 -52.44 -22.45
CA VAL A 33 -32.51 -53.38 -21.42
C VAL A 33 -32.91 -54.72 -22.03
N SER A 34 -33.51 -54.74 -23.22
CA SER A 34 -33.88 -55.95 -23.95
C SER A 34 -32.66 -56.74 -24.42
N GLU A 35 -31.57 -56.08 -24.79
CA GLU A 35 -30.29 -56.72 -25.14
C GLU A 35 -29.58 -57.30 -23.89
N LEU A 36 -29.85 -56.74 -22.71
CA LEU A 36 -29.28 -57.18 -21.43
C LEU A 36 -30.07 -58.31 -20.74
N VAL A 37 -31.33 -58.53 -21.12
CA VAL A 37 -32.25 -59.46 -20.47
C VAL A 37 -32.84 -60.42 -21.50
N ASN A 38 -32.20 -61.58 -21.66
CA ASN A 38 -32.69 -62.64 -22.55
C ASN A 38 -33.95 -63.34 -22.00
N ASP A 39 -34.04 -63.49 -20.67
CA ASP A 39 -35.18 -64.11 -19.99
C ASP A 39 -35.71 -63.19 -18.88
N ASN A 40 -36.97 -62.77 -19.00
CA ASN A 40 -37.68 -61.94 -18.03
C ASN A 40 -38.17 -62.78 -16.82
N THR A 41 -37.21 -63.25 -16.02
CA THR A 41 -37.48 -63.94 -14.75
C THR A 41 -37.28 -62.99 -13.56
N LEU A 42 -37.91 -63.33 -12.43
CA LEU A 42 -37.75 -62.59 -11.18
C LEU A 42 -36.28 -62.49 -10.74
N ILE A 43 -35.48 -63.52 -11.02
CA ILE A 43 -34.06 -63.60 -10.68
C ILE A 43 -33.26 -62.63 -11.56
N THR A 44 -33.48 -62.65 -12.88
CA THR A 44 -32.82 -61.72 -13.82
C THR A 44 -33.10 -60.26 -13.45
N ARG A 45 -34.35 -59.94 -13.10
CA ARG A 45 -34.73 -58.59 -12.67
C ARG A 45 -34.04 -58.15 -11.37
N ARG A 46 -33.90 -59.06 -10.39
CA ARG A 46 -33.17 -58.78 -9.13
C ARG A 46 -31.68 -58.57 -9.40
N ASN A 47 -31.07 -59.40 -10.25
CA ASN A 47 -29.65 -59.28 -10.60
C ASN A 47 -29.35 -58.00 -11.38
N LEU A 48 -30.21 -57.61 -12.32
CA LEU A 48 -30.07 -56.34 -13.06
C LEU A 48 -30.14 -55.15 -12.10
N ARG A 49 -31.12 -55.14 -11.19
CA ARG A 49 -31.24 -54.09 -10.18
C ARG A 49 -29.99 -54.00 -9.29
N ALA A 50 -29.52 -55.13 -8.78
CA ALA A 50 -28.30 -55.16 -7.97
C ALA A 50 -27.09 -54.63 -8.75
N LYS A 51 -26.95 -55.01 -10.03
CA LYS A 51 -25.85 -54.54 -10.89
C LYS A 51 -25.94 -53.03 -11.16
N ILE A 52 -27.13 -52.49 -11.40
CA ILE A 52 -27.35 -51.05 -11.57
C ILE A 52 -27.02 -50.31 -10.27
N GLU A 53 -27.47 -50.82 -9.12
CA GLU A 53 -27.18 -50.23 -7.81
C GLU A 53 -25.67 -50.23 -7.54
N THR A 54 -24.96 -51.32 -7.82
CA THR A 54 -23.49 -51.39 -7.68
C THR A 54 -22.77 -50.42 -8.63
N GLN A 55 -23.20 -50.34 -9.90
CA GLN A 55 -22.59 -49.43 -10.86
C GLN A 55 -22.84 -47.97 -10.50
N SER A 56 -24.06 -47.64 -10.04
CA SER A 56 -24.42 -46.30 -9.57
C SER A 56 -23.57 -45.91 -8.35
N LEU A 57 -23.39 -46.82 -7.40
CA LEU A 57 -22.53 -46.59 -6.24
C LEU A 57 -21.08 -46.32 -6.66
N ALA A 58 -20.52 -47.14 -7.56
CA ALA A 58 -19.16 -46.96 -8.06
C ALA A 58 -18.95 -45.61 -8.77
N ILE A 59 -19.93 -45.17 -9.57
CA ILE A 59 -19.89 -43.85 -10.23
C ILE A 59 -19.92 -42.73 -9.19
N ASN A 60 -20.77 -42.84 -8.17
CA ASN A 60 -20.88 -41.84 -7.12
C ASN A 60 -19.60 -41.75 -6.27
N GLU A 61 -18.96 -42.89 -5.98
CA GLU A 61 -17.67 -42.93 -5.28
C GLU A 61 -16.57 -42.24 -6.11
N GLN A 62 -16.49 -42.54 -7.41
CA GLN A 62 -15.55 -41.88 -8.31
C GLN A 62 -15.83 -40.37 -8.38
N PHE A 63 -17.10 -39.97 -8.49
CA PHE A 63 -17.46 -38.56 -8.49
C PHE A 63 -17.04 -37.86 -7.20
N ALA A 64 -17.28 -38.47 -6.04
CA ALA A 64 -16.86 -37.92 -4.75
C ALA A 64 -15.34 -37.79 -4.64
N GLU A 65 -14.59 -38.76 -5.14
CA GLU A 65 -13.12 -38.72 -5.15
C GLU A 65 -12.60 -37.59 -6.05
N GLN A 66 -13.11 -37.48 -7.27
CA GLN A 66 -12.73 -36.40 -8.19
C GLN A 66 -13.12 -35.03 -7.64
N PHE A 67 -14.31 -34.91 -7.05
CA PHE A 67 -14.76 -33.67 -6.43
C PHE A 67 -13.88 -33.27 -5.23
N ASN A 68 -13.44 -34.24 -4.43
CA ASN A 68 -12.53 -33.99 -3.32
C ASN A 68 -11.17 -33.45 -3.79
N ASN A 69 -10.65 -33.94 -4.93
CA ASN A 69 -9.43 -33.37 -5.52
C ASN A 69 -9.62 -31.90 -5.90
N VAL A 70 -10.72 -31.58 -6.58
CA VAL A 70 -11.07 -30.19 -6.93
C VAL A 70 -11.23 -29.33 -5.67
N TYR A 71 -11.92 -29.85 -4.65
CA TYR A 71 -12.10 -29.16 -3.38
C TYR A 71 -10.77 -28.85 -2.70
N ARG A 72 -9.82 -29.79 -2.67
CA ARG A 72 -8.47 -29.57 -2.13
C ARG A 72 -7.70 -28.50 -2.91
N LYS A 73 -7.82 -28.49 -4.24
CA LYS A 73 -7.21 -27.43 -5.08
C LYS A 73 -7.82 -26.06 -4.80
N PHE A 74 -9.13 -26.01 -4.59
CA PHE A 74 -9.82 -24.78 -4.21
C PHE A 74 -9.40 -24.30 -2.81
N GLN A 75 -9.26 -25.21 -1.84
CA GLN A 75 -8.72 -24.88 -0.51
C GLN A 75 -7.30 -24.32 -0.60
N GLN A 76 -6.41 -24.97 -1.36
CA GLN A 76 -5.05 -24.47 -1.59
C GLN A 76 -5.05 -23.06 -2.20
N LEU A 77 -5.91 -22.81 -3.18
CA LEU A 77 -6.06 -21.48 -3.78
C LEU A 77 -6.50 -20.44 -2.73
N ASN A 78 -7.47 -20.79 -1.89
CA ASN A 78 -7.95 -19.92 -0.83
C ASN A 78 -6.85 -19.63 0.20
N ASP A 79 -6.04 -20.63 0.56
CA ASP A 79 -4.89 -20.46 1.44
C ASP A 79 -3.82 -19.54 0.82
N TYR A 80 -3.58 -19.66 -0.49
CA TYR A 80 -2.68 -18.73 -1.20
C TYR A 80 -3.22 -17.31 -1.24
N ILE A 81 -4.53 -17.12 -1.48
CA ILE A 81 -5.15 -15.80 -1.50
C ILE A 81 -5.04 -15.14 -0.13
N THR A 82 -5.37 -15.87 0.93
CA THR A 82 -5.26 -15.36 2.32
C THR A 82 -3.82 -15.06 2.70
N PHE A 83 -2.85 -15.87 2.25
CA PHE A 83 -1.43 -15.60 2.43
C PHE A 83 -0.98 -14.32 1.71
N ILE A 84 -1.42 -14.12 0.46
CA ILE A 84 -1.10 -12.91 -0.32
C ILE A 84 -1.73 -11.68 0.33
N ASP A 85 -2.99 -11.76 0.73
CA ASP A 85 -3.70 -10.66 1.40
C ASP A 85 -2.97 -10.26 2.70
N SER A 86 -2.62 -11.24 3.54
CA SER A 86 -1.83 -11.00 4.75
C SER A 86 -0.47 -10.37 4.44
N SER A 87 0.23 -10.86 3.42
CA SER A 87 1.54 -10.33 3.01
C SER A 87 1.43 -8.88 2.50
N CYS A 88 0.40 -8.57 1.72
CA CYS A 88 0.12 -7.23 1.23
C CYS A 88 -0.18 -6.28 2.40
N GLN A 89 -1.00 -6.71 3.36
CA GLN A 89 -1.30 -5.92 4.56
C GLN A 89 -0.03 -5.64 5.39
N MET A 90 0.83 -6.63 5.59
CA MET A 90 2.11 -6.44 6.26
C MET A 90 3.03 -5.47 5.51
N MET A 91 3.07 -5.56 4.18
CA MET A 91 3.89 -4.67 3.36
C MET A 91 3.37 -3.23 3.41
N MET A 92 2.05 -3.03 3.34
CA MET A 92 1.43 -1.71 3.49
C MET A 92 1.73 -1.10 4.86
N ALA A 93 1.60 -1.87 5.94
CA ALA A 93 1.94 -1.40 7.28
C ALA A 93 3.41 -0.95 7.38
N LYS A 94 4.34 -1.70 6.76
CA LYS A 94 5.76 -1.34 6.73
C LYS A 94 6.04 -0.10 5.89
N ILE A 95 5.32 0.10 4.79
CA ILE A 95 5.41 1.32 3.97
C ILE A 95 4.94 2.52 4.78
N ASP A 96 3.83 2.40 5.51
CA ASP A 96 3.31 3.47 6.35
C ASP A 96 4.27 3.80 7.49
N GLU A 97 4.88 2.80 8.12
CA GLU A 97 5.93 2.99 9.11
C GLU A 97 7.14 3.75 8.53
N LEU A 98 7.65 3.31 7.38
CA LEU A 98 8.77 3.96 6.70
C LEU A 98 8.44 5.40 6.28
N LYS A 99 7.20 5.65 5.85
CA LYS A 99 6.72 6.98 5.51
C LYS A 99 6.70 7.89 6.74
N CYS A 100 6.24 7.39 7.88
CA CYS A 100 6.27 8.11 9.15
C CYS A 100 7.72 8.44 9.56
N GLN A 101 8.60 7.43 9.57
CA GLN A 101 10.02 7.60 9.90
C GLN A 101 10.72 8.59 8.95
N THR A 102 10.43 8.53 7.64
CA THR A 102 10.99 9.47 6.67
C THR A 102 10.48 10.88 6.89
N SER A 103 9.20 11.04 7.21
CA SER A 103 8.62 12.34 7.54
C SER A 103 9.29 12.96 8.77
N ASP A 104 9.46 12.19 9.83
CA ASP A 104 10.13 12.63 11.06
C ASP A 104 11.60 13.01 10.78
N PHE A 105 12.31 12.18 10.01
CA PHE A 105 13.68 12.47 9.60
C PHE A 105 13.78 13.76 8.76
N VAL A 106 12.87 13.96 7.80
CA VAL A 106 12.81 15.20 7.00
C VAL A 106 12.52 16.41 7.88
N GLN A 107 11.64 16.28 8.88
CA GLN A 107 11.37 17.36 9.83
C GLN A 107 12.62 17.71 10.64
N GLN A 108 13.34 16.72 11.16
CA GLN A 108 14.59 16.93 11.90
C GLN A 108 15.66 17.57 11.00
N ALA A 109 15.81 17.10 9.76
CA ALA A 109 16.74 17.68 8.79
C ALA A 109 16.42 19.15 8.50
N ASN A 110 15.13 19.50 8.35
CA ASN A 110 14.71 20.88 8.15
C ASN A 110 14.96 21.76 9.38
N GLN A 111 14.79 21.24 10.59
CA GLN A 111 15.12 21.97 11.82
C GLN A 111 16.62 22.30 11.87
N ILE A 112 17.49 21.31 11.64
CA ILE A 112 18.94 21.49 11.60
C ILE A 112 19.33 22.48 10.50
N GLN A 113 18.72 22.39 9.31
CA GLN A 113 18.95 23.32 8.21
C GLN A 113 18.62 24.77 8.62
N THR A 114 17.53 24.95 9.36
CA THR A 114 17.09 26.27 9.85
C THR A 114 18.05 26.81 10.90
N GLU A 115 18.49 25.97 11.84
CA GLU A 115 19.51 26.33 12.85
C GLU A 115 20.83 26.72 12.20
N LEU A 116 21.28 25.97 11.19
CA LEU A 116 22.49 26.30 10.41
C LEU A 116 22.35 27.65 9.71
N GLN A 117 21.21 27.95 9.10
CA GLN A 117 20.97 29.25 8.47
C GLN A 117 20.99 30.40 9.47
N GLN A 118 20.42 30.20 10.67
CA GLN A 118 20.48 31.20 11.74
C GLN A 118 21.93 31.42 12.20
N LEU A 119 22.70 30.33 12.37
CA LEU A 119 24.08 30.40 12.79
C LEU A 119 24.95 31.10 11.74
N ASP A 120 24.78 30.80 10.46
CA ASP A 120 25.49 31.46 9.35
C ASP A 120 25.14 32.96 9.25
N SER A 121 23.86 33.31 9.42
CA SER A 121 23.44 34.71 9.49
C SER A 121 24.06 35.44 10.69
N ASN A 122 24.13 34.78 11.85
CA ASN A 122 24.75 35.34 13.05
C ASN A 122 26.27 35.48 12.88
N GLU A 123 26.94 34.50 12.27
CA GLU A 123 28.36 34.56 11.96
C GLU A 123 28.65 35.72 11.01
N LYS A 124 27.87 35.86 9.94
CA LYS A 124 28.01 36.99 9.00
C LYS A 124 27.82 38.32 9.71
N THR A 125 26.78 38.45 10.54
CA THR A 125 26.53 39.66 11.32
C THR A 125 27.67 39.96 12.29
N LEU A 126 28.21 38.94 12.95
CA LEU A 126 29.35 39.08 13.87
C LEU A 126 30.62 39.47 13.13
N ASN A 127 30.89 38.88 11.96
CA ASN A 127 32.04 39.23 11.12
C ASN A 127 31.94 40.67 10.61
N GLU A 128 30.75 41.10 10.18
CA GLU A 128 30.51 42.51 9.84
C GLU A 128 30.67 43.42 11.06
N PHE A 129 30.22 43.00 12.24
CA PHE A 129 30.42 43.75 13.48
C PHE A 129 31.91 43.85 13.85
N LEU A 130 32.66 42.75 13.79
CA LEU A 130 34.10 42.72 14.07
C LEU A 130 34.87 43.62 13.10
N ALA A 131 34.57 43.55 11.79
CA ALA A 131 35.20 44.39 10.77
C ALA A 131 34.90 45.89 10.95
N ASN A 132 33.71 46.23 11.46
CA ASN A 132 33.29 47.62 11.66
C ASN A 132 33.71 48.20 13.01
N PHE A 133 33.86 47.39 14.07
CA PHE A 133 34.08 47.90 15.43
C PHE A 133 35.44 47.55 16.03
N PHE A 134 36.16 46.56 15.49
CA PHE A 134 37.50 46.21 15.94
C PHE A 134 38.53 46.54 14.86
N LEU A 135 39.66 47.12 15.28
CA LEU A 135 40.82 47.28 14.41
C LEU A 135 41.56 45.95 14.34
N THR A 136 42.02 45.59 13.15
CA THR A 136 42.87 44.41 12.96
C THR A 136 44.18 44.62 13.74
N ASN A 137 44.78 43.56 14.28
CA ASN A 137 46.02 43.68 15.08
C ASN A 137 47.14 44.43 14.33
N ASP A 138 47.18 44.33 13.00
CA ASP A 138 48.10 45.08 12.14
C ASP A 138 47.83 46.59 12.13
N GLU A 139 46.56 47.02 12.18
CA GLU A 139 46.17 48.44 12.24
C GLU A 139 46.49 49.03 13.62
N LEU A 140 46.35 48.24 14.69
CA LEU A 140 46.78 48.61 16.04
C LEU A 140 48.31 48.75 16.15
N ALA A 141 49.08 47.89 15.48
CA ALA A 141 50.53 47.98 15.43
C ALA A 141 51.02 49.27 14.76
N ILE A 142 50.32 49.73 13.71
CA ILE A 142 50.59 51.01 13.01
C ILE A 142 50.30 52.22 13.93
N ILE A 143 49.29 52.14 14.80
CA ILE A 143 48.94 53.22 15.73
C ILE A 143 49.87 53.26 16.94
N THR A 144 50.25 52.09 17.47
CA THR A 144 51.08 51.98 18.70
C THR A 144 52.56 52.19 18.45
N GLY A 145 53.00 52.24 17.18
CA GLY A 145 54.36 52.64 16.82
C GLY A 145 55.44 51.69 17.34
N ASN A 146 55.12 50.40 17.49
CA ASN A 146 56.02 49.42 18.10
C ASN A 146 57.21 49.03 17.19
N ASP A 147 57.19 49.39 15.91
CA ASP A 147 58.35 49.26 15.02
C ASP A 147 58.96 50.64 14.71
N GLY A 148 59.85 51.09 15.60
CA GLY A 148 61.17 51.61 15.25
C GLY A 148 61.33 52.78 14.25
N GLY A 149 60.28 53.52 13.90
CA GLY A 149 60.41 54.62 12.95
C GLY A 149 59.09 55.25 12.60
N GLY A 150 58.62 56.15 13.46
CA GLY A 150 57.41 56.94 13.25
C GLY A 150 57.48 57.78 11.99
N LYS A 151 57.10 57.21 10.86
CA LYS A 151 56.61 57.97 9.71
C LYS A 151 55.11 58.06 9.87
N ILE A 152 54.65 59.26 10.23
CA ILE A 152 53.25 59.65 10.10
C ILE A 152 52.97 59.63 8.60
N ASP A 153 52.56 58.47 8.11
CA ASP A 153 52.20 58.23 6.72
C ASP A 153 50.70 58.49 6.52
N GLU A 154 50.26 58.67 5.27
CA GLU A 154 48.84 58.88 4.94
C GLU A 154 47.95 57.74 5.46
N LYS A 155 48.53 56.55 5.60
CA LYS A 155 47.93 55.36 6.21
C LYS A 155 47.55 55.55 7.68
N PHE A 156 48.33 56.30 8.47
CA PHE A 156 48.02 56.59 9.87
C PHE A 156 46.76 57.45 10.00
N PHE A 157 46.67 58.52 9.20
CA PHE A 157 45.48 59.38 9.17
C PHE A 157 44.25 58.66 8.60
N ALA A 158 44.44 57.77 7.62
CA ALA A 158 43.36 56.93 7.11
C ALA A 158 42.79 55.99 8.19
N ILE A 159 43.66 55.37 9.00
CA ILE A 159 43.24 54.51 10.11
C ILE A 159 42.55 55.32 11.23
N ILE A 160 43.05 56.51 11.59
CA ILE A 160 42.38 57.39 12.57
C ILE A 160 41.01 57.86 12.08
N ASN A 161 40.87 58.21 10.80
CA ASN A 161 39.57 58.56 10.23
C ASN A 161 38.60 57.37 10.23
N LYS A 162 39.10 56.15 9.99
CA LYS A 162 38.33 54.91 10.12
C LYS A 162 37.89 54.68 11.57
N ILE A 163 38.76 54.85 12.57
CA ILE A 163 38.41 54.80 14.00
C ILE A 163 37.33 55.82 14.35
N ARG A 164 37.49 57.07 13.91
CA ARG A 164 36.53 58.14 14.19
C ARG A 164 35.16 57.84 13.57
N SER A 165 35.15 57.36 12.33
CA SER A 165 33.91 56.94 11.66
C SER A 165 33.25 55.76 12.39
N ASN A 166 34.03 54.77 12.82
CA ASN A 166 33.53 53.62 13.57
C ASN A 166 32.99 54.03 14.94
N TYR A 167 33.62 54.99 15.62
CA TYR A 167 33.14 55.53 16.89
C TYR A 167 31.83 56.33 16.73
N GLU A 168 31.70 57.13 15.67
CA GLU A 168 30.44 57.81 15.37
C GLU A 168 29.32 56.81 15.03
N LYS A 169 29.62 55.75 14.27
CA LYS A 169 28.67 54.65 14.02
C LYS A 169 28.30 53.89 15.30
N ALA A 170 29.25 53.68 16.23
CA ALA A 170 28.97 53.07 17.54
C ALA A 170 28.06 53.97 18.38
N LYS A 171 28.31 55.28 18.37
CA LYS A 171 27.55 56.28 19.10
C LYS A 171 26.11 56.40 18.60
N THR A 172 25.90 56.38 17.28
CA THR A 172 24.54 56.38 16.71
C THR A 172 23.80 55.07 16.99
N LEU A 173 24.50 53.92 16.95
CA LEU A 173 23.92 52.62 17.26
C LEU A 173 23.57 52.49 18.75
N LEU A 174 24.40 53.01 19.66
CA LEU A 174 24.11 53.06 21.09
C LEU A 174 22.93 53.99 21.43
N ALA A 175 22.86 55.16 20.79
CA ALA A 175 21.72 56.07 20.91
C ALA A 175 20.42 55.46 20.37
N SER A 176 20.51 54.64 19.31
CA SER A 176 19.37 53.88 18.76
C SER A 176 18.94 52.72 19.67
N ASN A 177 19.89 52.01 20.29
CA ASN A 177 19.58 50.88 21.17
C ASN A 177 18.93 51.34 22.49
N GLN A 178 19.33 52.51 23.01
CA GLN A 178 18.66 53.17 24.14
C GLN A 178 17.17 53.43 23.89
N LEU A 179 16.75 53.63 22.63
CA LEU A 179 15.34 53.77 22.26
C LEU A 179 14.60 52.43 22.26
N ILE A 180 15.26 51.32 21.88
CA ILE A 180 14.68 49.98 21.87
C ILE A 180 14.50 49.46 23.30
N THR A 181 15.52 49.59 24.15
CA THR A 181 15.42 49.26 25.58
C THR A 181 14.42 50.17 26.30
N GLY A 182 14.35 51.45 25.93
CA GLY A 182 13.33 52.38 26.45
C GLY A 182 11.91 52.00 26.02
N PHE A 183 11.75 51.41 24.84
CA PHE A 183 10.46 50.93 24.33
C PHE A 183 10.03 49.61 25.00
N GLU A 184 10.92 48.64 25.16
CA GLU A 184 10.62 47.36 25.86
C GLU A 184 10.27 47.55 27.34
N ILE A 185 10.86 48.55 28.01
CA ILE A 185 10.51 48.90 29.40
C ILE A 185 9.14 49.60 29.49
N MET A 186 8.66 50.23 28.41
CA MET A 186 7.35 50.89 28.37
C MET A 186 6.21 49.93 28.04
N ASP A 187 6.52 48.76 27.47
CA ASP A 187 5.56 47.72 27.07
C ASP A 187 5.44 46.56 28.09
N SER A 188 6.17 46.63 29.22
CA SER A 188 6.01 45.77 30.42
C SER A 188 5.18 46.45 31.50
#